data_AF-A0A2M8NW46-F1
#
_entry.id   AF-A0A2M8NW46-F1
#
_cell.length_a   1.000
_cell.length_b   1.000
_cell.length_c   1.000
_cell.angle_alpha   90.00
_cell.angle_beta   90.00
_cell.angle_gamma   90.00
#
_symmetry.space_group_name_H-M   'P 1'
#
loop_
_entity.id
_entity.type
_entity.pdbx_description
1 polymer ?
#
loop_
_entity_poly.entity_id
_entity_poly.type
_entity_poly.pdbx_seq_one_letter_code
_entity_poly.pdbx_strand_id
1 'polypeptide(L)'
;MASLRVGKNRHPHWQNQCGVWCQKNVWNEPPLAGKERLKNGTKAVHLNQKPLKIIRNLIQMSSDENDVIWEPFGGLFTGAVASHELKRRYFGAEIDEQIYQLGLERLQVHLSQLPLFE
;
A
#
# COMPACT_ATOMS: atom_id res chain seq x y z
N MET A 1 19.60 -26.28 12.57
CA MET A 1 18.65 -25.18 12.89
C MET A 1 19.40 -23.86 12.80
N ALA A 2 19.23 -23.11 11.71
CA ALA A 2 19.84 -21.79 11.58
C ALA A 2 18.85 -20.75 12.12
N SER A 3 19.07 -20.30 13.36
CA SER A 3 18.45 -19.11 13.91
C SER A 3 19.00 -17.91 13.14
N LEU A 4 18.21 -17.37 12.21
CA LEU A 4 18.48 -16.07 11.60
C LEU A 4 18.43 -15.04 12.72
N ARG A 5 19.59 -14.48 13.06
CA ARG A 5 19.70 -13.36 14.00
C ARG A 5 18.91 -12.19 13.42
N VAL A 6 17.71 -11.98 13.93
CA VAL A 6 16.99 -10.72 13.81
C VAL A 6 17.92 -9.62 14.32
N GLY A 7 18.21 -8.64 13.47
CA GLY A 7 19.21 -7.59 13.73
C GLY A 7 19.05 -7.00 15.13
N LYS A 8 20.09 -7.15 15.95
CA LYS A 8 20.15 -6.74 17.36
C LYS A 8 20.26 -5.21 17.59
N ASN A 9 20.11 -4.38 16.55
CA ASN A 9 20.28 -2.93 16.63
C ASN A 9 19.09 -2.17 16.03
N ARG A 10 17.88 -2.31 16.59
CA ARG A 10 16.74 -1.43 16.22
C ARG A 10 16.08 -0.82 17.45
N HIS A 11 15.66 0.44 17.31
CA HIS A 11 15.05 1.26 18.36
C HIS A 11 13.88 0.52 19.05
N PRO A 12 13.69 0.62 20.37
CA PRO A 12 12.75 -0.20 21.14
C PRO A 12 11.28 -0.14 20.70
N HIS A 13 10.88 0.86 19.91
CA HIS A 13 9.51 0.98 19.40
C HIS A 13 9.19 -0.02 18.26
N TRP A 14 10.21 -0.70 17.71
CA TRP A 14 10.10 -1.71 16.64
C TRP A 14 9.80 -3.13 17.11
N GLN A 15 9.70 -3.35 18.42
CA GLN A 15 9.64 -4.69 19.00
C GLN A 15 8.22 -5.31 18.92
N ASN A 16 7.18 -4.51 18.68
CA ASN A 16 5.78 -4.93 18.82
C ASN A 16 5.07 -5.33 17.51
N GLN A 17 5.77 -5.39 16.36
CA GLN A 17 5.17 -5.68 15.04
C GLN A 17 5.67 -6.99 14.41
N CYS A 18 5.94 -8.01 15.22
CA CYS A 18 6.68 -9.22 14.84
C CYS A 18 6.19 -9.91 13.54
N GLY A 19 4.88 -9.83 13.19
CA GLY A 19 4.30 -10.51 12.01
C GLY A 19 4.68 -9.95 10.63
N VAL A 20 4.88 -8.64 10.47
CA VAL A 20 5.18 -8.03 9.16
C VAL A 20 6.70 -8.05 8.90
N TRP A 21 7.49 -7.93 9.96
CA TRP A 21 8.95 -7.85 9.86
C TRP A 21 9.66 -9.22 9.84
N CYS A 22 8.92 -10.33 10.03
CA CYS A 22 9.43 -11.70 9.89
C CYS A 22 9.02 -12.38 8.56
N GLN A 23 8.51 -11.61 7.59
CA GLN A 23 8.16 -12.11 6.26
C GLN A 23 9.38 -12.73 5.56
N LYS A 24 9.18 -13.88 4.90
CA LYS A 24 10.19 -14.52 4.04
C LYS A 24 10.38 -13.68 2.77
N ASN A 25 11.38 -13.97 1.95
CA ASN A 25 11.59 -13.31 0.65
C ASN A 25 10.66 -13.82 -0.47
N VAL A 26 9.84 -14.84 -0.21
CA VAL A 26 8.82 -15.38 -1.14
C VAL A 26 7.44 -15.19 -0.51
N TRP A 27 6.58 -14.43 -1.18
CA TRP A 27 5.26 -14.07 -0.67
C TRP A 27 4.18 -14.75 -1.50
N ASN A 28 3.23 -15.40 -0.83
CA ASN A 28 2.08 -16.01 -1.48
C ASN A 28 0.89 -15.05 -1.41
N GLU A 29 0.75 -14.21 -2.45
CA GLU A 29 -0.39 -13.31 -2.61
C GLU A 29 -1.12 -13.61 -3.93
N PRO A 30 -2.46 -13.72 -3.92
CA PRO A 30 -3.21 -13.97 -5.14
C PRO A 30 -3.18 -12.73 -6.06
N PRO A 31 -3.43 -12.92 -7.38
CA PRO A 31 -3.66 -11.81 -8.28
C PRO A 31 -4.83 -10.94 -7.83
N LEU A 32 -4.82 -9.67 -8.24
CA LEU A 32 -5.90 -8.72 -7.94
C LEU A 32 -7.26 -9.23 -8.46
N ALA A 33 -8.23 -9.37 -7.56
CA ALA A 33 -9.55 -9.91 -7.85
C ALA A 33 -10.66 -9.26 -6.98
N GLY A 34 -11.91 -9.62 -7.27
CA GLY A 34 -13.06 -9.19 -6.47
C GLY A 34 -13.34 -7.69 -6.55
N LYS A 35 -13.84 -7.14 -5.44
CA LYS A 35 -14.26 -5.73 -5.30
C LYS A 35 -13.09 -4.74 -5.36
N GLU A 36 -11.88 -5.18 -5.03
CA GLU A 36 -10.70 -4.32 -5.06
C GLU A 36 -10.33 -3.93 -6.50
N ARG A 37 -10.58 -4.82 -7.46
CA ARG A 37 -10.29 -4.57 -8.87
C ARG A 37 -11.32 -3.61 -9.46
N LEU A 38 -10.88 -2.40 -9.81
CA LEU A 38 -11.76 -1.43 -10.45
C LEU A 38 -12.12 -1.89 -11.87
N LYS A 39 -13.41 -1.85 -12.17
CA LYS A 39 -13.98 -2.30 -13.44
C LYS A 39 -15.01 -1.31 -13.94
N ASN A 40 -15.06 -1.14 -15.26
CA ASN A 40 -16.16 -0.51 -15.96
C ASN A 40 -16.97 -1.63 -16.64
N GLY A 41 -18.11 -1.99 -16.04
CA GLY A 41 -18.84 -3.20 -16.38
C GLY A 41 -18.02 -4.46 -16.12
N THR A 42 -17.70 -5.21 -17.18
CA THR A 42 -16.89 -6.44 -17.09
C THR A 42 -15.39 -6.22 -17.29
N LYS A 43 -14.98 -5.07 -17.81
CA LYS A 43 -13.58 -4.79 -18.17
C LYS A 43 -12.85 -4.09 -17.03
N ALA A 44 -11.60 -4.49 -16.79
CA ALA A 44 -10.72 -3.79 -15.85
C ALA A 44 -10.40 -2.38 -16.40
N VAL A 45 -10.48 -1.36 -15.53
CA VAL A 45 -10.18 0.03 -15.92
C VAL A 45 -8.69 0.28 -16.05
N HIS A 46 -7.87 -0.47 -15.29
CA HIS A 46 -6.42 -0.40 -15.35
C HIS A 46 -5.86 -1.84 -15.33
N LEU A 47 -5.00 -2.14 -16.30
CA LEU A 47 -4.48 -3.51 -16.48
C LEU A 47 -3.55 -3.94 -15.34
N ASN A 48 -2.77 -2.99 -14.81
CA ASN A 48 -1.70 -3.26 -13.84
C ASN A 48 -2.00 -2.66 -12.46
N GLN A 49 -3.27 -2.70 -12.02
CA GLN A 49 -3.61 -2.30 -10.65
C GLN A 49 -2.95 -3.29 -9.68
N LYS A 50 -2.12 -2.77 -8.77
CA LYS A 50 -1.42 -3.60 -7.77
C LYS A 50 -2.35 -3.97 -6.62
N PRO A 51 -2.32 -5.22 -6.11
CA PRO A 51 -3.05 -5.61 -4.90
C PRO A 51 -2.63 -4.77 -3.69
N LEU A 52 -3.61 -4.30 -2.90
CA LEU A 52 -3.39 -3.41 -1.78
C LEU A 52 -2.58 -4.07 -0.68
N LYS A 53 -2.83 -5.36 -0.42
CA LYS A 53 -2.15 -6.11 0.65
C LYS A 53 -0.63 -6.15 0.48
N ILE A 54 -0.14 -6.40 -0.74
CA ILE A 54 1.31 -6.44 -0.99
C ILE A 54 1.95 -5.06 -0.85
N ILE A 55 1.27 -4.01 -1.32
CA ILE A 55 1.76 -2.62 -1.21
C ILE A 55 1.79 -2.16 0.25
N ARG A 56 0.75 -2.47 1.02
CA ARG A 56 0.70 -2.20 2.47
C ARG A 56 1.86 -2.86 3.20
N ASN A 57 2.13 -4.13 2.93
CA ASN A 57 3.26 -4.83 3.53
C ASN A 57 4.60 -4.17 3.16
N LEU A 58 4.80 -3.82 1.89
CA LEU A 58 6.03 -3.16 1.45
C LEU A 58 6.26 -1.84 2.20
N ILE A 59 5.27 -0.96 2.23
CA ILE A 59 5.36 0.34 2.92
C ILE A 59 5.59 0.12 4.42
N GLN A 60 4.84 -0.77 5.05
CA GLN A 60 4.98 -1.04 6.48
C GLN A 60 6.38 -1.58 6.82
N MET A 61 6.99 -2.38 5.94
CA MET A 61 8.34 -2.95 6.11
C MET A 61 9.48 -1.99 5.74
N SER A 62 9.20 -0.83 5.14
CA SER A 62 10.26 0.06 4.63
C SER A 62 10.15 1.50 5.10
N SER A 63 9.17 1.81 5.95
CA SER A 63 8.91 3.16 6.45
C SER A 63 8.28 3.14 7.82
N ASP A 64 8.28 4.29 8.47
CA ASP A 64 7.74 4.54 9.79
C ASP A 64 6.52 5.47 9.68
N GLU A 65 5.74 5.65 10.75
CA GLU A 65 4.66 6.65 10.73
C GLU A 65 5.24 8.05 10.45
N ASN A 66 4.50 8.86 9.70
CA ASN A 66 4.89 10.21 9.24
C ASN A 66 6.00 10.29 8.17
N ASP A 67 6.64 9.16 7.83
CA ASP A 67 7.53 9.11 6.68
C ASP A 67 6.82 9.46 5.38
N VAL A 68 7.62 9.84 4.38
CA VAL A 68 7.13 10.21 3.06
C VAL A 68 7.30 9.05 2.09
N ILE A 69 6.20 8.65 1.46
CA ILE A 69 6.18 7.72 0.35
C ILE A 69 6.08 8.51 -0.96
N TRP A 70 6.98 8.23 -1.88
CA TRP A 70 6.99 8.78 -3.24
C TRP A 70 6.68 7.68 -4.26
N GLU A 71 5.66 7.88 -5.08
CA GLU A 71 5.26 6.94 -6.13
C GLU A 71 5.10 7.67 -7.49
N PRO A 72 6.13 7.67 -8.35
CA PRO A 72 6.10 8.40 -9.63
C PRO A 72 5.23 7.75 -10.72
N PHE A 73 4.71 6.54 -10.47
CA PHE A 73 3.85 5.78 -11.38
C PHE A 73 2.64 5.27 -10.61
N GLY A 74 1.78 6.20 -10.20
CA GLY A 74 0.69 5.96 -9.27
C GLY A 74 -0.40 5.03 -9.80
N GLY A 75 -0.67 5.02 -11.10
CA GLY A 75 -1.80 4.33 -11.68
C GLY A 75 -3.09 4.70 -10.94
N LEU A 76 -3.74 3.71 -10.32
CA LEU A 76 -4.93 3.91 -9.48
C LEU A 76 -4.61 4.21 -8.00
N PHE A 77 -3.42 4.75 -7.71
CA PHE A 77 -2.97 5.19 -6.39
C PHE A 77 -3.10 4.16 -5.25
N THR A 78 -2.77 2.88 -5.52
CA THR A 78 -2.73 1.86 -4.46
C THR A 78 -1.75 2.23 -3.34
N GLY A 79 -0.60 2.84 -3.69
CA GLY A 79 0.38 3.33 -2.71
C GLY A 79 -0.18 4.44 -1.82
N ALA A 80 -0.99 5.35 -2.35
CA ALA A 80 -1.64 6.41 -1.57
C ALA A 80 -2.60 5.83 -0.54
N VAL A 81 -3.45 4.88 -0.95
CA VAL A 81 -4.39 4.19 -0.07
C VAL A 81 -3.66 3.50 1.08
N ALA A 82 -2.64 2.69 0.75
CA ALA A 82 -1.85 1.98 1.76
C ALA A 82 -1.08 2.93 2.68
N SER A 83 -0.50 4.00 2.14
CA SER A 83 0.23 5.01 2.92
C SER A 83 -0.69 5.70 3.92
N HIS A 84 -1.90 6.06 3.48
CA HIS A 84 -2.88 6.71 4.34
C HIS A 84 -3.34 5.78 5.48
N GLU A 85 -3.69 4.52 5.19
CA GLU A 85 -4.05 3.52 6.21
C GLU A 85 -2.94 3.31 7.25
N LEU A 86 -1.69 3.47 6.82
CA LEU A 86 -0.51 3.33 7.67
C LEU A 86 -0.05 4.66 8.28
N LYS A 87 -0.77 5.77 8.14
CA LYS A 87 -0.35 7.09 8.67
C LYS A 87 1.01 7.58 8.12
N ARG A 88 1.28 7.33 6.84
CA ARG A 88 2.42 7.91 6.10
C ARG A 88 1.93 9.09 5.26
N ARG A 89 2.82 10.04 5.01
CA ARG A 89 2.59 11.10 4.02
C ARG A 89 2.86 10.52 2.63
N TYR A 90 2.09 10.93 1.64
CA TYR A 90 2.21 10.39 0.28
C TYR A 90 2.26 11.50 -0.75
N PHE A 91 3.16 11.34 -1.72
CA PHE A 91 3.19 12.10 -2.96
C PHE A 91 3.30 11.13 -4.11
N GLY A 92 2.55 11.36 -5.18
CA GLY A 92 2.61 10.52 -6.36
C GLY A 92 2.19 11.25 -7.61
N ALA A 93 2.51 10.65 -8.75
CA ALA A 93 2.20 11.16 -10.07
C ALA A 93 1.66 10.04 -10.96
N GLU A 94 0.74 10.39 -11.86
CA GLU A 94 0.29 9.53 -12.95
C GLU A 94 0.20 10.42 -14.19
N ILE A 95 0.72 9.92 -15.32
CA ILE A 95 0.85 10.70 -16.56
C ILE A 95 -0.43 10.64 -17.38
N ASP A 96 -1.15 9.53 -17.32
CA ASP A 96 -2.43 9.38 -17.99
C ASP A 96 -3.53 10.07 -17.17
N GLU A 97 -4.08 11.16 -17.72
CA GLU A 97 -5.09 11.96 -17.04
C GLU A 97 -6.35 11.14 -16.69
N GLN A 98 -6.78 10.21 -17.55
CA GLN A 98 -7.97 9.40 -17.28
C GLN A 98 -7.74 8.44 -16.13
N ILE A 99 -6.57 7.79 -16.09
CA ILE A 99 -6.19 6.92 -14.98
C ILE A 99 -5.98 7.71 -13.69
N TYR A 100 -5.38 8.90 -13.79
CA TYR A 100 -5.21 9.81 -12.66
C TYR A 100 -6.54 10.16 -12.01
N GLN A 101 -7.55 10.57 -12.80
CA GLN A 101 -8.88 10.91 -12.26
C GLN A 101 -9.56 9.70 -11.60
N LEU A 102 -9.54 8.53 -12.24
CA LEU A 102 -10.08 7.29 -11.66
C LEU A 102 -9.37 6.90 -10.35
N GLY A 103 -8.06 7.12 -10.28
CA GLY A 103 -7.28 6.91 -9.07
C GLY A 103 -7.67 7.88 -7.95
N LEU A 104 -7.90 9.15 -8.26
CA LEU A 104 -8.37 10.15 -7.30
C LEU A 104 -9.76 9.82 -6.76
N GLU A 105 -10.70 9.44 -7.63
CA GLU A 105 -12.05 9.00 -7.21
C GLU A 105 -11.97 7.81 -6.25
N ARG A 106 -11.14 6.80 -6.59
CA ARG A 106 -10.88 5.66 -5.71
C ARG A 106 -10.36 6.09 -4.35
N LEU A 107 -9.40 7.02 -4.32
CA LEU A 107 -8.82 7.52 -3.09
C LEU A 107 -9.87 8.26 -2.24
N GLN A 108 -10.67 9.14 -2.84
CA GLN A 108 -11.74 9.87 -2.14
C GLN A 108 -12.76 8.92 -1.49
N VAL A 109 -13.19 7.89 -2.21
CA VAL A 109 -14.09 6.86 -1.65
C VAL A 109 -13.45 6.19 -0.44
N HIS A 110 -12.17 5.84 -0.51
CA HIS A 110 -11.47 5.19 0.61
C HIS A 110 -11.30 6.13 1.81
N LEU A 111 -10.94 7.39 1.57
CA LEU A 111 -10.79 8.43 2.61
C LEU A 111 -12.13 8.69 3.33
N SER A 112 -13.25 8.69 2.60
CA SER A 112 -14.58 8.91 3.18
C SER A 112 -15.06 7.78 4.10
N GLN A 113 -14.49 6.58 3.96
CA GLN A 113 -14.87 5.40 4.75
C GLN A 113 -14.08 5.27 6.05
N LEU A 114 -13.01 6.05 6.21
CA LEU A 114 -12.22 6.09 7.43
C LEU A 114 -12.80 7.16 8.38
N PRO A 115 -12.87 6.89 9.69
CA PRO A 115 -13.40 7.86 10.63
C PRO A 115 -12.58 9.15 10.56
N LEU A 116 -13.28 10.26 10.37
CA LEU A 116 -12.76 11.62 10.28
C LEU A 116 -12.33 12.19 11.65
N PHE A 117 -11.62 11.43 12.51
CA PHE A 117 -11.10 11.92 13.81
C PHE A 117 -9.89 11.05 14.23
N GLU A 118 -8.76 11.51 14.78
CA GLU A 118 -8.25 12.79 15.35
C GLU A 118 -6.85 13.11 14.78
#